data_AF-A0A1Q8L9C4-F1
#
_entry.id   AF-A0A1Q8L9C4-F1
#
_cell.length_a   1.000
_cell.length_b   1.000
_cell.length_c   1.000
_cell.angle_alpha   90.00
_cell.angle_beta   90.00
_cell.angle_gamma   90.00
#
_symmetry.space_group_name_H-M   'P 1'
#
loop_
_entity.id
_entity.type
_entity.pdbx_description
1 polymer ?
#
loop_
_entity_poly.entity_id
_entity_poly.type
_entity_poly.pdbx_seq_one_letter_code
_entity_poly.pdbx_strand_id
1 'polypeptide(L)'
;MLDPARLDLSALADALEDRTPEVTWYLDPADAEVHGVSGGTRPDPDWVEIRPVTSRESYRDMSDFTAGVQHRRAAALLDRAIDGRGSFRRFKNTLFEFPEVRDQWYRFRDARARRRAADWLVAAGLIGAEDGERIKARHPDPDPSNDDVPAAVADDLALPYGPRLRQVLLFGSWASGEGSVESAIDLLVVLDDDGVPILPWEEVRAMDDVLWQHTRRTGLTISVLPVGQGELVRAADPTVVRARAEAVRVR
;
A
#
# COMPACT_ATOMS: atom_id res chain seq x y z
N MET A 1 5.98 -1.67 30.53
CA MET A 1 5.81 -1.76 29.06
C MET A 1 4.67 -2.71 28.78
N LEU A 2 3.78 -2.32 27.88
CA LEU A 2 2.65 -3.11 27.41
C LEU A 2 3.14 -4.20 26.46
N ASP A 3 2.40 -5.30 26.41
CA ASP A 3 2.59 -6.33 25.40
C ASP A 3 1.97 -5.83 24.08
N PRO A 4 2.75 -5.69 22.99
CA PRO A 4 2.25 -5.30 21.67
C PRO A 4 1.09 -6.15 21.15
N ALA A 5 1.00 -7.42 21.57
CA ALA A 5 -0.07 -8.32 21.12
C ALA A 5 -1.45 -7.99 21.72
N ARG A 6 -1.51 -7.20 22.81
CA ARG A 6 -2.75 -6.80 23.46
C ARG A 6 -3.31 -5.47 22.94
N LEU A 7 -2.54 -4.73 22.15
CA LEU A 7 -2.91 -3.40 21.69
C LEU A 7 -3.81 -3.46 20.45
N ASP A 8 -4.94 -2.77 20.50
CA ASP A 8 -5.71 -2.46 19.30
C ASP A 8 -5.08 -1.24 18.58
N LEU A 9 -4.15 -1.54 17.68
CA LEU A 9 -3.51 -0.53 16.84
C LEU A 9 -4.49 0.19 15.91
N SER A 10 -5.64 -0.41 15.59
CA SER A 10 -6.67 0.24 14.77
C SER A 10 -7.40 1.30 15.57
N ALA A 11 -7.85 0.98 16.78
CA ALA A 11 -8.51 1.93 17.67
C ALA A 11 -7.58 3.11 18.01
N LEU A 12 -6.30 2.85 18.25
CA LEU A 12 -5.30 3.90 18.49
C LEU A 12 -5.06 4.77 17.25
N ALA A 13 -4.99 4.16 16.06
CA ALA A 13 -4.87 4.89 14.80
C ALA A 13 -6.08 5.81 14.55
N ASP A 14 -7.29 5.33 14.84
CA ASP A 14 -8.52 6.12 14.71
C ASP A 14 -8.53 7.30 15.68
N ALA A 15 -8.15 7.08 16.95
CA ALA A 15 -8.04 8.14 17.96
C ALA A 15 -6.99 9.21 17.61
N LEU A 16 -5.84 8.81 17.06
CA LEU A 16 -4.81 9.73 16.56
C LEU A 16 -5.31 10.59 15.40
N GLU A 17 -6.26 10.09 14.62
CA GLU A 17 -6.79 10.77 13.44
C GLU A 17 -8.04 11.61 13.74
N ASP A 18 -8.73 11.33 14.84
CA ASP A 18 -9.92 12.06 15.24
C ASP A 18 -9.58 13.46 15.77
N ARG A 19 -10.33 14.45 15.27
CA ARG A 19 -10.20 15.86 15.65
C ARG A 19 -11.55 16.45 16.07
N THR A 20 -12.48 15.61 16.48
CA THR A 20 -13.79 16.02 16.99
C THR A 20 -13.58 16.96 18.18
N PRO A 21 -14.01 18.23 18.12
CA PRO A 21 -13.66 19.24 19.13
C PRO A 21 -14.12 18.89 20.55
N GLU A 22 -15.18 18.11 20.69
CA GLU A 22 -15.73 17.74 22.00
C GLU A 22 -15.11 16.47 22.61
N VAL A 23 -14.23 15.77 21.90
CA VAL A 23 -13.68 14.47 22.32
C VAL A 23 -12.16 14.56 22.50
N THR A 24 -11.67 14.12 23.65
CA THR A 24 -10.24 13.88 23.89
C THR A 24 -10.02 12.39 24.08
N TRP A 25 -9.04 11.84 23.39
CA TRP A 25 -8.75 10.40 23.41
C TRP A 25 -7.63 10.08 24.39
N TYR A 26 -7.75 8.92 25.04
CA TYR A 26 -6.79 8.42 26.02
C TYR A 26 -6.54 6.92 25.81
N LEU A 27 -5.35 6.44 26.15
CA LEU A 27 -5.06 5.02 26.29
C LEU A 27 -4.98 4.67 27.78
N ASP A 28 -5.70 3.63 28.20
CA ASP A 28 -5.52 3.01 29.52
C ASP A 28 -4.39 1.97 29.46
N PRO A 29 -3.27 2.16 30.19
CA PRO A 29 -2.19 1.17 30.23
C PRO A 29 -2.56 -0.14 30.97
N ALA A 30 -3.62 -0.18 31.77
CA ALA A 30 -3.98 -1.35 32.57
C ALA A 30 -4.62 -2.46 31.72
N ASP A 31 -5.52 -2.10 30.81
CA ASP A 31 -6.21 -3.03 29.92
C ASP A 31 -5.71 -2.97 28.46
N ALA A 32 -5.01 -1.88 28.09
CA ALA A 32 -4.53 -1.56 26.75
C ALA A 32 -5.63 -1.09 25.78
N GLU A 33 -6.71 -0.49 26.30
CA GLU A 33 -7.83 0.04 25.54
C GLU A 33 -7.78 1.56 25.32
N VAL A 34 -8.45 2.01 24.25
CA VAL A 34 -8.55 3.42 23.87
C VAL A 34 -9.92 3.96 24.26
N HIS A 35 -9.96 5.07 24.99
CA HIS A 35 -11.17 5.69 25.51
C HIS A 35 -11.34 7.13 25.01
N GLY A 36 -12.53 7.45 24.53
CA GLY A 36 -12.95 8.81 24.20
C GLY A 36 -13.64 9.47 25.39
N VAL A 37 -13.13 10.62 25.82
CA VAL A 37 -13.69 11.41 26.93
C VAL A 37 -14.25 12.71 26.39
N SER A 38 -15.55 12.91 26.59
CA SER A 38 -16.23 14.14 26.18
C SER A 38 -15.98 15.30 27.15
N GLY A 39 -16.05 16.53 26.63
CA GLY A 39 -15.87 17.75 27.41
C GLY A 39 -16.71 17.80 28.70
N GLY A 40 -16.05 17.96 29.84
CA GLY A 40 -16.66 18.04 31.17
C GLY A 40 -16.45 16.82 32.06
N THR A 41 -16.02 15.69 31.49
CA THR A 41 -15.65 14.49 32.26
C THR A 41 -14.16 14.52 32.58
N ARG A 42 -13.79 14.24 33.83
CA ARG A 42 -12.38 14.11 34.23
C ARG A 42 -11.89 12.71 33.84
N PRO A 43 -10.79 12.58 33.07
CA PRO A 43 -10.20 11.28 32.78
C PRO A 43 -9.55 10.68 34.03
N ASP A 44 -9.29 9.37 33.99
CA ASP A 44 -8.45 8.74 35.01
C ASP A 44 -7.02 9.33 34.94
N PRO A 45 -6.39 9.68 36.08
CA PRO A 45 -5.04 10.24 36.09
C PRO A 45 -3.96 9.30 35.54
N ASP A 46 -4.20 7.99 35.53
CA ASP A 46 -3.21 7.00 35.06
C ASP A 46 -3.30 6.76 33.53
N TRP A 47 -4.28 7.37 32.85
CA TRP A 47 -4.44 7.28 31.40
C TRP A 47 -3.50 8.22 30.65
N VAL A 48 -3.05 7.79 29.47
CA VAL A 48 -2.14 8.56 28.61
C VAL A 48 -2.93 9.25 27.51
N GLU A 49 -2.86 10.59 27.44
CA GLU A 49 -3.55 11.38 26.42
C GLU A 49 -2.99 11.12 25.00
N ILE A 50 -3.90 10.79 24.08
CA ILE A 50 -3.61 10.58 22.66
C ILE A 50 -3.82 11.92 21.94
N ARG A 51 -2.73 12.64 21.71
CA ARG A 51 -2.78 13.91 20.96
C ARG A 51 -2.99 13.64 19.47
N PRO A 52 -4.01 14.25 18.83
CA PRO A 52 -4.27 14.02 17.41
C PRO A 52 -3.10 14.44 16.51
N VAL A 53 -2.97 13.75 15.39
CA VAL A 53 -2.06 14.07 14.29
C VAL A 53 -2.28 15.53 13.89
N THR A 54 -1.22 16.23 13.55
CA THR A 54 -1.29 17.65 13.17
C THR A 54 -1.88 17.83 11.77
N SER A 55 -2.52 18.97 11.50
CA SER A 55 -3.02 19.26 10.15
C SER A 55 -1.90 19.26 9.10
N ARG A 56 -0.64 19.53 9.50
CA ARG A 56 0.51 19.47 8.60
C ARG A 56 0.82 18.03 8.17
N GLU A 57 0.77 17.08 9.09
CA GLU A 57 0.99 15.67 8.79
C GLU A 57 -0.15 15.10 7.93
N SER A 58 -1.41 15.38 8.25
CA SER A 58 -2.51 14.94 7.38
C SER A 58 -2.49 15.60 6.00
N TYR A 59 -2.01 16.85 5.90
CA TYR A 59 -1.81 17.50 4.60
C TYR A 59 -0.70 16.81 3.81
N ARG A 60 0.41 16.44 4.46
CA ARG A 60 1.49 15.67 3.82
C ARG A 60 0.95 14.35 3.28
N ASP A 61 0.14 13.62 4.04
CA ASP A 61 -0.48 12.38 3.55
C ASP A 61 -1.33 12.62 2.29
N MET A 62 -2.16 13.67 2.28
CA MET A 62 -2.95 14.04 1.09
C MET A 62 -2.06 14.39 -0.10
N SER A 63 -0.97 15.13 0.12
CA SER A 63 -0.02 15.53 -0.92
C SER A 63 0.72 14.34 -1.49
N ASP A 64 1.28 13.50 -0.62
CA ASP A 64 2.02 12.30 -1.00
C ASP A 64 1.11 11.36 -1.78
N PHE A 65 -0.08 11.05 -1.25
CA PHE A 65 -1.06 10.22 -1.96
C PHE A 65 -1.41 10.78 -3.33
N THR A 66 -1.70 12.09 -3.42
CA THR A 66 -2.08 12.75 -4.69
C THR A 66 -0.99 12.60 -5.74
N ALA A 67 0.28 12.76 -5.37
CA ALA A 67 1.42 12.59 -6.27
C ALA A 67 1.51 11.16 -6.83
N GLY A 68 0.97 10.19 -6.10
CA GLY A 68 1.00 8.78 -6.42
C GLY A 68 -0.19 8.21 -7.22
N VAL A 69 -1.27 8.98 -7.34
CA VAL A 69 -2.51 8.52 -7.98
C VAL A 69 -2.29 8.31 -9.48
N GLN A 70 -2.42 7.06 -9.93
CA GLN A 70 -2.25 6.68 -11.34
C GLN A 70 -3.42 7.13 -12.23
N HIS A 71 -4.63 7.24 -11.66
CA HIS A 71 -5.80 7.71 -12.40
C HIS A 71 -5.66 9.20 -12.75
N ARG A 72 -5.17 9.51 -13.96
CA ARG A 72 -4.82 10.88 -14.40
C ARG A 72 -5.86 11.96 -14.09
N ARG A 73 -7.15 11.70 -14.36
CA ARG A 73 -8.22 12.66 -14.05
C ARG A 73 -8.40 12.88 -12.55
N ALA A 74 -8.36 11.83 -11.75
CA ALA A 74 -8.47 11.91 -10.30
C ALA A 74 -7.24 12.64 -9.72
N ALA A 75 -6.02 12.29 -10.15
CA ALA A 75 -4.79 12.98 -9.76
C ALA A 75 -4.88 14.50 -10.01
N ALA A 76 -5.25 14.91 -11.23
CA ALA A 76 -5.38 16.33 -11.58
C ALA A 76 -6.52 17.06 -10.84
N LEU A 77 -7.55 16.35 -10.37
CA LEU A 77 -8.61 16.93 -9.55
C LEU A 77 -8.19 17.02 -8.08
N LEU A 78 -7.52 16.00 -7.56
CA LEU A 78 -7.02 15.95 -6.19
C LEU A 78 -5.91 17.00 -5.97
N ASP A 79 -5.00 17.16 -6.93
CA ASP A 79 -3.94 18.18 -6.91
C ASP A 79 -4.52 19.59 -6.76
N ARG A 80 -5.51 19.92 -7.59
CA ARG A 80 -6.26 21.18 -7.44
C ARG A 80 -7.08 21.25 -6.15
N ALA A 81 -7.56 20.12 -5.65
CA ALA A 81 -8.36 20.08 -4.44
C ALA A 81 -7.54 20.39 -3.19
N ILE A 82 -6.27 19.95 -3.14
CA ILE A 82 -5.39 20.15 -1.98
C ILE A 82 -4.88 21.59 -1.85
N ASP A 83 -4.96 22.40 -2.90
CA ASP A 83 -4.49 23.79 -2.89
C ASP A 83 -5.38 24.76 -2.07
N GLY A 84 -4.80 25.41 -1.07
CA GLY A 84 -5.43 26.52 -0.35
C GLY A 84 -6.48 26.13 0.70
N ARG A 85 -7.26 27.12 1.16
CA ARG A 85 -8.18 26.96 2.31
C ARG A 85 -9.29 25.95 2.01
N GLY A 86 -9.54 25.02 2.93
CA GLY A 86 -10.60 24.01 2.78
C GLY A 86 -10.17 22.78 1.98
N SER A 87 -8.87 22.57 1.81
CA SER A 87 -8.26 21.43 1.11
C SER A 87 -8.80 20.09 1.57
N PHE A 88 -8.84 19.83 2.88
CA PHE A 88 -9.37 18.58 3.45
C PHE A 88 -10.77 18.22 2.96
N ARG A 89 -11.68 19.21 2.96
CA ARG A 89 -13.07 18.99 2.54
C ARG A 89 -13.14 18.76 1.03
N ARG A 90 -12.43 19.55 0.23
CA ARG A 90 -12.43 19.38 -1.23
C ARG A 90 -11.82 18.05 -1.64
N PHE A 91 -10.70 17.67 -1.04
CA PHE A 91 -10.05 16.39 -1.29
C PHE A 91 -11.02 15.22 -1.02
N LYS A 92 -11.66 15.19 0.16
CA LYS A 92 -12.68 14.18 0.47
C LYS A 92 -13.85 14.20 -0.53
N ASN A 93 -14.32 15.39 -0.92
CA ASN A 93 -15.38 15.54 -1.91
C ASN A 93 -14.98 14.95 -3.27
N THR A 94 -13.76 15.23 -3.74
CA THR A 94 -13.22 14.70 -4.99
C THR A 94 -13.12 13.17 -4.95
N LEU A 95 -12.73 12.58 -3.83
CA LEU A 95 -12.69 11.11 -3.69
C LEU A 95 -14.07 10.44 -3.89
N PHE A 96 -15.18 11.12 -3.60
CA PHE A 96 -16.51 10.54 -3.88
C PHE A 96 -16.81 10.38 -5.37
N GLU A 97 -16.11 11.12 -6.23
CA GLU A 97 -16.23 10.98 -7.69
C GLU A 97 -15.45 9.76 -8.23
N PHE A 98 -14.54 9.19 -7.42
CA PHE A 98 -13.65 8.08 -7.80
C PHE A 98 -13.60 7.03 -6.68
N PRO A 99 -14.60 6.15 -6.57
CA PRO A 99 -14.68 5.16 -5.48
C PRO A 99 -13.41 4.33 -5.31
N GLU A 100 -12.75 3.97 -6.39
CA GLU A 100 -11.57 3.12 -6.38
C GLU A 100 -10.34 3.89 -5.87
N VAL A 101 -10.22 5.19 -6.18
CA VAL A 101 -9.18 6.08 -5.65
C VAL A 101 -9.43 6.39 -4.17
N ARG A 102 -10.70 6.50 -3.77
CA ARG A 102 -11.08 6.64 -2.37
C ARG A 102 -10.66 5.43 -1.53
N ASP A 103 -10.87 4.23 -2.05
CA ASP A 103 -10.49 3.01 -1.34
C ASP A 103 -8.95 2.87 -1.25
N GLN A 104 -8.22 3.31 -2.28
CA GLN A 104 -6.75 3.47 -2.20
C GLN A 104 -6.34 4.48 -1.12
N TRP A 105 -6.99 5.64 -1.05
CA TRP A 105 -6.73 6.65 -0.04
C TRP A 105 -6.91 6.09 1.38
N TYR A 106 -8.00 5.35 1.63
CA TYR A 106 -8.22 4.76 2.96
C TYR A 106 -7.14 3.75 3.31
N ARG A 107 -6.76 2.85 2.40
CA ARG A 107 -5.65 1.91 2.64
C ARG A 107 -4.33 2.64 2.93
N PHE A 108 -4.02 3.67 2.14
CA PHE A 108 -2.81 4.49 2.30
C PHE A 108 -2.76 5.17 3.67
N ARG A 109 -3.84 5.87 4.02
CA ARG A 109 -3.98 6.59 5.29
C ARG A 109 -3.93 5.63 6.47
N ASP A 110 -4.64 4.51 6.40
CA ASP A 110 -4.72 3.53 7.48
C ASP A 110 -3.38 2.85 7.77
N ALA A 111 -2.57 2.60 6.75
CA ALA A 111 -1.21 2.07 6.92
C ALA A 111 -0.31 3.08 7.64
N ARG A 112 -0.32 4.36 7.21
CA ARG A 112 0.43 5.43 7.88
C ARG A 112 -0.06 5.71 9.30
N ALA A 113 -1.37 5.66 9.53
CA ALA A 113 -1.95 5.86 10.86
C ALA A 113 -1.49 4.76 11.84
N ARG A 114 -1.40 3.49 11.42
CA ARG A 114 -0.84 2.41 12.25
C ARG A 114 0.65 2.57 12.55
N ARG A 115 1.44 3.11 11.62
CA ARG A 115 2.85 3.46 11.87
C ARG A 115 2.98 4.57 12.90
N ARG A 116 2.16 5.62 12.76
CA ARG A 116 2.09 6.71 13.76
C ARG A 116 1.65 6.22 15.13
N ALA A 117 0.72 5.26 15.19
CA ALA A 117 0.34 4.61 16.43
C ALA A 117 1.53 3.90 17.10
N ALA A 118 2.33 3.16 16.33
CA ALA A 118 3.56 2.54 16.82
C ALA A 118 4.58 3.58 17.33
N ASP A 119 4.82 4.64 16.56
CA ASP A 119 5.74 5.71 16.95
C ASP A 119 5.27 6.45 18.21
N TRP A 120 3.95 6.67 18.34
CA TRP A 120 3.34 7.26 19.53
C TRP A 120 3.52 6.36 20.77
N LEU A 121 3.29 5.05 20.64
CA LEU A 121 3.48 4.09 21.73
C LEU A 121 4.93 4.05 22.22
N VAL A 122 5.90 4.10 21.31
CA VAL A 122 7.33 4.18 21.64
C VAL A 122 7.65 5.51 22.32
N ALA A 123 7.18 6.64 21.77
CA ALA A 123 7.42 7.97 22.33
C ALA A 123 6.80 8.15 23.72
N ALA A 124 5.66 7.50 23.99
CA ALA A 124 5.02 7.46 25.30
C ALA A 124 5.70 6.49 26.29
N GLY A 125 6.71 5.71 25.85
CA GLY A 125 7.39 4.71 26.68
C GLY A 125 6.51 3.49 27.01
N LEU A 126 5.44 3.28 26.25
CA LEU A 126 4.48 2.20 26.47
C LEU A 126 5.00 0.88 25.90
N ILE A 127 5.77 0.92 24.81
CA ILE A 127 6.45 -0.26 24.22
C ILE A 127 7.93 0.05 23.95
N GLY A 128 8.74 -0.99 23.73
CA GLY A 128 10.15 -0.83 23.35
C GLY A 128 10.34 -0.40 21.89
N ALA A 129 11.48 0.22 21.57
CA ALA A 129 11.81 0.64 20.20
C ALA A 129 11.82 -0.54 19.21
N GLU A 130 12.35 -1.70 19.63
CA GLU A 130 12.36 -2.91 18.80
C GLU A 130 10.94 -3.41 18.50
N ASP A 131 10.01 -3.29 19.44
CA ASP A 131 8.60 -3.66 19.26
C ASP A 131 7.94 -2.72 18.24
N GLY A 132 8.19 -1.41 18.39
CA GLY A 132 7.73 -0.39 17.45
C GLY A 132 8.23 -0.64 16.02
N GLU A 133 9.51 -0.97 15.85
CA GLU A 133 10.05 -1.32 14.53
C GLU A 133 9.44 -2.60 13.96
N ARG A 134 9.18 -3.62 14.78
CA ARG A 134 8.48 -4.84 14.31
C ARG A 134 7.04 -4.54 13.88
N ILE A 135 6.32 -3.67 14.58
CA ILE A 135 4.99 -3.21 14.17
C ILE A 135 5.09 -2.48 12.83
N LYS A 136 6.01 -1.52 12.70
CA LYS A 136 6.23 -0.77 11.45
C LYS A 136 6.69 -1.64 10.29
N ALA A 137 7.45 -2.71 10.53
CA ALA A 137 7.83 -3.66 9.49
C ALA A 137 6.63 -4.46 8.95
N ARG A 138 5.64 -4.76 9.81
CA ARG A 138 4.36 -5.38 9.41
C ARG A 138 3.41 -4.41 8.72
N HIS A 139 3.59 -3.11 8.96
CA HIS A 139 2.84 -2.01 8.35
C HIS A 139 3.81 -1.07 7.60
N PRO A 140 4.35 -1.50 6.45
CA PRO A 140 5.26 -0.68 5.67
C PRO A 140 4.57 0.63 5.28
N ASP A 141 5.36 1.71 5.16
CA ASP A 141 4.84 2.97 4.61
C ASP A 141 4.45 2.70 3.15
N PRO A 142 3.18 2.87 2.76
CA PRO A 142 2.78 2.70 1.36
C PRO A 142 3.50 3.76 0.53
N ASP A 143 4.25 3.32 -0.48
CA ASP A 143 4.77 4.23 -1.49
C ASP A 143 3.57 4.79 -2.25
N PRO A 144 3.31 6.12 -2.19
CA PRO A 144 2.23 6.68 -2.97
C PRO A 144 2.49 6.46 -4.46
N SER A 145 3.75 6.53 -4.90
CA SER A 145 4.13 6.27 -6.27
C SER A 145 3.99 4.76 -6.54
N ASN A 146 2.87 4.38 -7.13
CA ASN A 146 2.79 3.12 -7.88
C ASN A 146 3.60 3.21 -9.20
N ASP A 147 4.53 4.17 -9.32
CA ASP A 147 5.18 4.57 -10.56
C ASP A 147 6.06 3.47 -11.15
N ASP A 148 6.40 2.44 -10.36
CA ASP A 148 6.97 1.22 -10.94
C ASP A 148 6.69 -0.06 -10.10
N VAL A 149 5.42 -0.29 -9.74
CA VAL A 149 5.01 -1.59 -9.16
C VAL A 149 5.50 -2.78 -10.01
N PRO A 150 5.45 -2.73 -11.36
CA PRO A 150 6.06 -3.75 -12.19
C PRO A 150 7.55 -3.97 -11.90
N ALA A 151 8.37 -2.92 -11.80
CA ALA A 151 9.80 -3.09 -11.50
C ALA A 151 10.05 -3.58 -10.08
N ALA A 152 9.29 -3.12 -9.09
CA ALA A 152 9.40 -3.62 -7.73
C ALA A 152 9.11 -5.12 -7.65
N VAL A 153 8.09 -5.60 -8.38
CA VAL A 153 7.81 -7.03 -8.52
C VAL A 153 8.95 -7.74 -9.24
N ALA A 154 9.47 -7.17 -10.34
CA ALA A 154 10.57 -7.75 -11.11
C ALA A 154 11.86 -7.90 -10.28
N ASP A 155 12.18 -6.92 -9.43
CA ASP A 155 13.35 -6.95 -8.56
C ASP A 155 13.19 -7.99 -7.44
N ASP A 156 12.02 -8.09 -6.83
CA ASP A 156 11.75 -9.09 -5.80
C ASP A 156 11.72 -10.52 -6.39
N LEU A 157 11.23 -10.69 -7.62
CA LEU A 157 11.32 -11.97 -8.34
C LEU A 157 12.76 -12.33 -8.72
N ALA A 158 13.64 -11.34 -8.95
CA ALA A 158 15.04 -11.60 -9.29
C ALA A 158 15.81 -12.28 -8.15
N LEU A 159 15.37 -12.12 -6.90
CA LEU A 159 16.02 -12.71 -5.73
C LEU A 159 15.94 -14.25 -5.71
N PRO A 160 14.75 -14.89 -5.77
CA PRO A 160 14.64 -16.35 -5.80
C PRO A 160 15.03 -16.98 -7.14
N TYR A 161 14.82 -16.28 -8.27
CA TYR A 161 15.09 -16.85 -9.60
C TYR A 161 16.53 -16.60 -10.10
N GLY A 162 17.19 -15.54 -9.62
CA GLY A 162 18.56 -15.22 -10.01
C GLY A 162 18.75 -15.19 -11.54
N PRO A 163 19.78 -15.87 -12.08
CA PRO A 163 20.05 -15.91 -13.53
C PRO A 163 18.94 -16.55 -14.37
N ARG A 164 18.06 -17.35 -13.76
CA ARG A 164 16.93 -17.99 -14.46
C ARG A 164 15.88 -16.96 -14.86
N LEU A 165 15.79 -15.81 -14.17
CA LEU A 165 14.92 -14.71 -14.58
C LEU A 165 15.60 -13.91 -15.69
N ARG A 166 15.14 -14.09 -16.93
CA ARG A 166 15.76 -13.45 -18.11
C ARG A 166 15.22 -12.05 -18.36
N GLN A 167 13.91 -11.86 -18.24
CA GLN A 167 13.26 -10.57 -18.40
C GLN A 167 11.86 -10.58 -17.77
N VAL A 168 11.40 -9.38 -17.40
CA VAL A 168 10.03 -9.15 -16.95
C VAL A 168 9.44 -8.05 -17.83
N LEU A 169 8.28 -8.32 -18.41
CA LEU A 169 7.60 -7.42 -19.34
C LEU A 169 6.21 -7.09 -18.81
N LEU A 170 5.85 -5.81 -18.79
CA LEU A 170 4.50 -5.35 -18.48
C LEU A 170 3.66 -5.42 -19.74
N PHE A 171 2.49 -6.06 -19.71
CA PHE A 171 1.56 -6.08 -20.83
C PHE A 171 0.12 -5.75 -20.39
N GLY A 172 -0.80 -5.70 -21.34
CA GLY A 172 -2.20 -5.43 -21.05
C GLY A 172 -2.49 -3.95 -20.78
N SER A 173 -3.54 -3.68 -20.01
CA SER A 173 -4.09 -2.34 -19.80
C SER A 173 -3.06 -1.35 -19.24
N TRP A 174 -2.21 -1.80 -18.33
CA TRP A 174 -1.17 -0.97 -17.72
C TRP A 174 -0.05 -0.63 -18.71
N ALA A 175 0.28 -1.52 -19.67
CA ALA A 175 1.27 -1.24 -20.71
C ALA A 175 0.79 -0.21 -21.75
N SER A 176 -0.52 -0.17 -22.05
CA SER A 176 -1.12 0.81 -22.96
C SER A 176 -1.41 2.17 -22.30
N GLY A 177 -1.26 2.27 -20.97
CA GLY A 177 -1.61 3.47 -20.20
C GLY A 177 -3.13 3.64 -19.96
N GLU A 178 -3.92 2.59 -20.22
CA GLU A 178 -5.36 2.53 -19.95
C GLU A 178 -5.69 1.79 -18.64
N GLY A 179 -4.66 1.29 -17.96
CA GLY A 179 -4.76 0.54 -16.70
C GLY A 179 -5.44 1.33 -15.60
N SER A 180 -6.22 0.61 -14.81
CA SER A 180 -6.89 1.11 -13.60
C SER A 180 -6.68 0.12 -12.47
N VAL A 181 -7.03 0.51 -11.25
CA VAL A 181 -6.89 -0.38 -10.08
C VAL A 181 -7.85 -1.57 -10.08
N GLU A 182 -8.89 -1.53 -10.91
CA GLU A 182 -9.76 -2.68 -11.17
C GLU A 182 -9.10 -3.67 -12.13
N SER A 183 -8.13 -3.20 -12.92
CA SER A 183 -7.37 -4.02 -13.85
C SER A 183 -6.15 -4.60 -13.15
N ALA A 184 -5.90 -5.89 -13.35
CA ALA A 184 -4.67 -6.49 -12.87
C ALA A 184 -3.46 -5.88 -13.61
N ILE A 185 -2.34 -5.75 -12.90
CA ILE A 185 -1.03 -5.55 -13.51
C ILE A 185 -0.58 -6.92 -14.05
N ASP A 186 -0.61 -7.06 -15.38
CA ASP A 186 -0.22 -8.30 -16.05
C ASP A 186 1.28 -8.28 -16.39
N LEU A 187 2.04 -9.21 -15.81
CA LEU A 187 3.48 -9.36 -16.04
C LEU A 187 3.77 -10.65 -16.80
N LEU A 188 4.48 -10.54 -17.91
CA LEU A 188 5.06 -11.69 -18.61
C LEU A 188 6.45 -11.94 -18.04
N VAL A 189 6.61 -13.06 -17.34
CA VAL A 189 7.85 -13.44 -16.66
C VAL A 189 8.58 -14.45 -17.52
N VAL A 190 9.71 -14.05 -18.08
CA VAL A 190 10.44 -14.88 -19.04
C VAL A 190 11.59 -15.55 -18.33
N LEU A 191 11.52 -16.87 -18.28
CA LEU A 191 12.46 -17.72 -17.60
C LEU A 191 13.39 -18.38 -18.61
N ASP A 192 14.62 -18.59 -18.18
CA ASP A 192 15.49 -19.55 -18.85
C ASP A 192 14.90 -20.94 -18.67
N ASP A 193 14.66 -21.60 -19.81
CA ASP A 193 14.03 -22.92 -19.86
C ASP A 193 15.07 -24.04 -19.91
N ASP A 194 16.36 -23.76 -20.18
CA ASP A 194 17.43 -24.77 -20.33
C ASP A 194 17.03 -25.96 -21.22
N GLY A 195 16.11 -25.75 -22.17
CA GLY A 195 15.55 -26.80 -23.03
C GLY A 195 14.44 -27.66 -22.41
N VAL A 196 13.99 -27.36 -21.19
CA VAL A 196 12.86 -27.98 -20.49
C VAL A 196 11.65 -27.02 -20.48
N PRO A 197 10.47 -27.42 -20.96
CA PRO A 197 9.30 -26.55 -20.95
C PRO A 197 8.96 -26.04 -19.55
N ILE A 198 8.72 -24.73 -19.45
CA ILE A 198 8.20 -24.12 -18.23
C ILE A 198 6.76 -24.60 -18.01
N LEU A 199 6.43 -24.98 -16.78
CA LEU A 199 5.06 -25.30 -16.36
C LEU A 199 4.46 -24.06 -15.67
N PRO A 200 3.57 -23.29 -16.34
CA PRO A 200 3.12 -22.00 -15.82
C PRO A 200 2.50 -22.10 -14.42
N TRP A 201 1.74 -23.15 -14.14
CA TRP A 201 1.07 -23.33 -12.85
C TRP A 201 2.03 -23.56 -11.69
N GLU A 202 3.17 -24.22 -11.92
CA GLU A 202 4.17 -24.43 -10.87
C GLU A 202 4.92 -23.13 -10.59
N GLU A 203 5.26 -22.38 -11.64
CA GLU A 203 5.94 -21.09 -11.50
C GLU A 203 5.05 -20.03 -10.86
N VAL A 204 3.76 -19.95 -11.22
CA VAL A 204 2.80 -19.06 -10.53
C VAL A 204 2.76 -19.35 -9.03
N ARG A 205 2.73 -20.63 -8.64
CA ARG A 205 2.75 -21.03 -7.21
C ARG A 205 4.05 -20.64 -6.52
N ALA A 206 5.18 -20.75 -7.20
CA ALA A 206 6.48 -20.36 -6.65
C ALA A 206 6.59 -18.83 -6.47
N MET A 207 5.90 -18.05 -7.29
CA MET A 207 5.87 -16.58 -7.23
C MET A 207 4.84 -16.03 -6.23
N ASP A 208 3.89 -16.85 -5.78
CA ASP A 208 2.68 -16.43 -5.05
C ASP A 208 2.97 -15.52 -3.83
N ASP A 209 3.98 -15.86 -3.03
CA ASP A 209 4.37 -15.06 -1.86
C ASP A 209 4.78 -13.62 -2.24
N VAL A 210 5.56 -13.47 -3.33
CA VAL A 210 6.00 -12.16 -3.84
C VAL A 210 4.79 -11.38 -4.38
N LEU A 211 3.95 -12.03 -5.19
CA LEU A 211 2.78 -11.40 -5.79
C LEU A 211 1.77 -10.96 -4.73
N TRP A 212 1.54 -11.78 -3.72
CA TRP A 212 0.64 -11.47 -2.63
C TRP A 212 1.17 -10.35 -1.74
N GLN A 213 2.48 -10.31 -1.48
CA GLN A 213 3.11 -9.21 -0.76
C GLN A 213 2.88 -7.87 -1.46
N HIS A 214 3.13 -7.81 -2.77
CA HIS A 214 2.91 -6.59 -3.55
C HIS A 214 1.43 -6.24 -3.67
N THR A 215 0.57 -7.22 -3.93
CA THR A 215 -0.89 -7.01 -3.98
C THR A 215 -1.42 -6.42 -2.67
N ARG A 216 -0.93 -6.88 -1.52
CA ARG A 216 -1.31 -6.30 -0.22
C ARG A 216 -0.74 -4.91 0.02
N ARG A 217 0.50 -4.64 -0.43
CA ARG A 217 1.18 -3.35 -0.24
C ARG A 217 0.57 -2.25 -1.09
N THR A 218 0.38 -2.52 -2.37
CA THR A 218 -0.08 -1.55 -3.37
C THR A 218 -1.60 -1.54 -3.47
N GLY A 219 -2.22 -2.67 -3.12
CA GLY A 219 -3.64 -2.84 -3.27
C GLY A 219 -4.10 -3.04 -4.71
N LEU A 220 -3.17 -3.30 -5.63
CA LEU A 220 -3.40 -3.63 -7.04
C LEU A 220 -3.31 -5.14 -7.20
N THR A 221 -4.22 -5.73 -7.95
CA THR A 221 -4.11 -7.14 -8.34
C THR A 221 -2.91 -7.30 -9.26
N ILE A 222 -2.00 -8.23 -8.96
CA ILE A 222 -0.86 -8.53 -9.82
C ILE A 222 -1.03 -9.96 -10.33
N SER A 223 -0.95 -10.11 -11.65
CA SER A 223 -1.02 -11.38 -12.36
C SER A 223 0.30 -11.62 -13.10
N VAL A 224 0.71 -12.89 -13.18
CA VAL A 224 1.90 -13.27 -13.92
C VAL A 224 1.60 -14.35 -14.94
N LEU A 225 2.29 -14.28 -16.08
CA LEU A 225 2.34 -15.31 -17.09
C LEU A 225 3.80 -15.76 -17.24
N PRO A 226 4.21 -16.87 -16.59
CA PRO A 226 5.55 -17.43 -16.75
C PRO A 226 5.67 -18.11 -18.11
N VAL A 227 6.73 -17.81 -18.86
CA VAL A 227 7.02 -18.43 -20.16
C VAL A 227 8.50 -18.75 -20.30
N GLY A 228 8.82 -19.82 -21.03
CA GLY A 228 10.19 -20.13 -21.40
C GLY A 228 10.73 -19.18 -22.47
N GLN A 229 12.04 -18.92 -22.47
CA GLN A 229 12.67 -18.11 -23.50
C GLN A 229 12.45 -18.68 -24.91
N GLY A 230 12.52 -20.00 -25.09
CA GLY A 230 12.26 -20.66 -26.37
C GLY A 230 10.79 -20.53 -26.80
N GLU A 231 9.88 -20.62 -25.84
CA GLU A 231 8.44 -20.45 -26.05
C GLU A 231 8.12 -19.02 -26.49
N LEU A 232 8.67 -18.01 -25.83
CA LEU A 232 8.43 -16.61 -26.19
C LEU A 232 8.79 -16.29 -27.65
N VAL A 233 9.88 -16.90 -28.15
CA VAL A 233 10.31 -16.72 -29.55
C VAL A 233 9.35 -17.43 -30.51
N ARG A 234 8.86 -18.62 -30.15
CA ARG A 234 8.02 -19.48 -31.01
C ARG A 234 6.54 -19.48 -30.62
N ALA A 235 6.11 -18.47 -29.87
CA ALA A 235 4.82 -18.45 -29.19
C ALA A 235 3.67 -18.74 -30.15
N ALA A 236 2.90 -19.79 -29.84
CA ALA A 236 1.63 -20.10 -30.49
C ALA A 236 0.43 -19.64 -29.62
N ASP A 237 0.65 -19.43 -28.32
CA ASP A 237 -0.37 -18.93 -27.41
C ASP A 237 -0.71 -17.46 -27.78
N PRO A 238 -1.98 -17.14 -28.10
CA PRO A 238 -2.39 -15.79 -28.49
C PRO A 238 -2.06 -14.73 -27.44
N THR A 239 -2.10 -15.08 -26.15
CA THR A 239 -1.80 -14.17 -25.03
C THR A 239 -0.33 -13.81 -25.04
N VAL A 240 0.56 -14.78 -25.22
CA VAL A 240 2.02 -14.57 -25.30
C VAL A 240 2.37 -13.79 -26.56
N VAL A 241 1.71 -14.07 -27.69
CA VAL A 241 1.90 -13.32 -28.94
C VAL A 241 1.51 -11.85 -28.77
N ARG A 242 0.35 -11.58 -28.17
CA ARG A 242 -0.11 -10.22 -27.88
C ARG A 242 0.82 -9.51 -26.90
N ALA A 243 1.14 -10.15 -25.78
CA ALA A 243 2.05 -9.61 -24.78
C ALA A 243 3.40 -9.26 -25.42
N ARG A 244 3.99 -10.13 -26.24
CA ARG A 244 5.25 -9.85 -26.93
C ARG A 244 5.19 -8.63 -27.87
N ALA A 245 4.03 -8.37 -28.49
CA ALA A 245 3.87 -7.26 -29.42
C ALA A 245 3.67 -5.90 -28.72
N GLU A 246 3.03 -5.90 -27.56
CA GLU A 246 2.54 -4.69 -26.88
C GLU A 246 3.30 -4.38 -25.59
N ALA A 247 4.10 -5.32 -25.08
CA ALA A 247 4.69 -5.18 -23.76
C ALA A 247 5.80 -4.13 -23.69
N VAL A 248 5.86 -3.49 -22.52
CA VAL A 248 6.95 -2.59 -22.13
C VAL A 248 7.93 -3.38 -21.27
N ARG A 249 9.22 -3.26 -21.57
CA ARG A 249 10.26 -3.92 -20.78
C ARG A 249 10.41 -3.22 -19.44
N VAL A 250 10.31 -4.01 -18.38
CA VAL A 250 10.50 -3.58 -16.98
C VAL A 250 11.91 -3.93 -16.51
N ARG A 251 12.37 -5.15 -16.84
CA ARG A 251 13.71 -5.68 -16.53
C ARG A 251 14.23 -6.56 -17.65
#